data_AF-A0A9W9N2G3-F1
#
_entry.id   AF-A0A9W9N2G3-F1
#
_cell.length_a   1.000
_cell.length_b   1.000
_cell.length_c   1.000
_cell.angle_alpha   90.00
_cell.angle_beta   90.00
_cell.angle_gamma   90.00
#
_symmetry.space_group_name_H-M   'P 1'
#
loop_
_entity.id
_entity.type
_entity.pdbx_description
1 polymer ?
#
loop_
_entity_poly.entity_id
_entity_poly.type
_entity_poly.pdbx_seq_one_letter_code
_entity_poly.pdbx_strand_id
1 'polypeptide(L)'
;MRLFNLLLLWCSVLSTYVLANNRSLPYELIYFYYAYKFQWESGVERTIAVGCAPSSNKGDMCYFDQFVKHLIEDNWPYNPPTADHTTTPGKDQVAAITQKITSSGRYYLKQLMAQFSHEMPFTVVLETILDAANTALNVEKYKPSNADIKQAIKSVQTAQSERYETYAGIEDEALQMTIPAAAYDYVSSDGKANYDWYETLEDIDKAVYAEKITNAQGEEFKAAILDFSQNIDARIFPTPTDDEIELIKRQGILEHLRNIRVMGTTVNELNNHVVAESAASGDSPRAPSYCGSDDVEFAFSDGSNSE
;
A
#
# COMPACT_ATOMS: atom_id res chain seq x y z
N MET A 1 4.66 -37.40 -24.21
CA MET A 1 4.39 -35.99 -24.60
C MET A 1 3.08 -35.44 -24.03
N ARG A 2 1.91 -36.10 -24.19
CA ARG A 2 0.63 -35.57 -23.65
C ARG A 2 0.59 -35.38 -22.11
N LEU A 3 1.21 -36.28 -21.35
CA LEU A 3 1.31 -36.17 -19.88
C LEU A 3 2.24 -35.04 -19.42
N PHE A 4 3.34 -34.80 -20.15
CA PHE A 4 4.27 -33.71 -19.84
C PHE A 4 3.64 -32.34 -20.12
N ASN A 5 2.87 -32.22 -21.22
CA ASN A 5 2.11 -31.01 -21.52
C ASN A 5 0.98 -30.76 -20.50
N LEU A 6 0.33 -31.81 -19.99
CA LEU A 6 -0.65 -31.70 -18.91
C LEU A 6 -0.01 -31.27 -17.58
N LEU A 7 1.21 -31.72 -17.30
CA LEU A 7 1.98 -31.37 -16.11
C LEU A 7 2.50 -29.92 -16.19
N LEU A 8 2.96 -29.49 -17.37
CA LEU A 8 3.28 -28.08 -17.65
C LEU A 8 2.04 -27.18 -17.56
N LEU A 9 0.89 -27.64 -18.06
CA LEU A 9 -0.37 -26.89 -17.93
C LEU A 9 -0.78 -26.81 -16.45
N TRP A 10 -0.66 -27.90 -15.69
CA TRP A 10 -0.89 -27.91 -14.25
C TRP A 10 0.07 -26.97 -13.50
N CYS A 11 1.36 -27.01 -13.81
CA CYS A 11 2.36 -26.11 -13.23
C CYS A 11 2.09 -24.65 -13.61
N SER A 12 1.66 -24.37 -14.85
CA SER A 12 1.29 -23.01 -15.28
C SER A 12 0.04 -22.47 -14.59
N VAL A 13 -0.94 -23.33 -14.30
CA VAL A 13 -2.14 -22.99 -13.50
C VAL A 13 -1.79 -22.82 -12.02
N LEU A 14 -0.72 -23.49 -11.55
CA LEU A 14 -0.15 -23.32 -10.22
C LEU A 14 0.73 -22.06 -10.08
N SER A 15 1.11 -21.43 -11.20
CA SER A 15 2.07 -20.30 -11.24
C SER A 15 1.41 -18.93 -11.32
N THR A 16 0.10 -18.85 -11.57
CA THR A 16 -0.65 -17.57 -11.61
C THR A 16 -1.19 -17.15 -10.25
N TYR A 17 -0.78 -17.80 -9.17
CA TYR A 17 -1.13 -17.37 -7.82
C TYR A 17 -0.25 -16.19 -7.41
N VAL A 18 -0.69 -14.98 -7.77
CA VAL A 18 -0.52 -13.82 -6.89
C VAL A 18 -1.24 -14.22 -5.59
N LEU A 19 -0.51 -14.89 -4.71
CA LEU A 19 -1.00 -15.31 -3.41
C LEU A 19 -1.44 -14.04 -2.70
N ALA A 20 -2.75 -13.84 -2.53
CA ALA A 20 -3.20 -12.88 -1.54
C ALA A 20 -2.53 -13.28 -0.22
N ASN A 21 -1.78 -12.37 0.38
CA ASN A 21 -1.24 -12.64 1.71
C ASN A 21 -2.47 -12.68 2.64
N ASN A 22 -2.89 -13.89 2.99
CA ASN A 22 -4.11 -14.14 3.75
C ASN A 22 -4.10 -13.44 5.13
N ARG A 23 -2.93 -13.01 5.62
CA ARG A 23 -2.80 -12.19 6.84
C ARG A 23 -3.07 -10.71 6.58
N SER A 24 -2.65 -10.18 5.43
CA SER A 24 -2.90 -8.78 5.03
C SER A 24 -4.34 -8.51 4.58
N LEU A 25 -4.97 -9.51 3.97
CA LEU A 25 -6.27 -9.42 3.31
C LEU A 25 -7.42 -8.87 4.21
N PRO A 26 -7.56 -9.26 5.49
CA PRO A 26 -8.61 -8.71 6.34
C PRO A 26 -8.44 -7.21 6.56
N TYR A 27 -7.20 -6.74 6.65
CA TYR A 27 -6.89 -5.33 6.85
C TYR A 27 -7.09 -4.52 5.56
N GLU A 28 -6.80 -5.11 4.40
CA GLU A 28 -7.14 -4.53 3.09
C GLU A 28 -8.66 -4.32 2.96
N LEU A 29 -9.48 -5.32 3.32
CA LEU A 29 -10.93 -5.19 3.32
C LEU A 29 -11.44 -4.09 4.25
N ILE A 30 -10.85 -3.97 5.44
CA ILE A 30 -11.18 -2.87 6.36
C ILE A 30 -10.82 -1.52 5.72
N TYR A 31 -9.65 -1.39 5.10
CA TYR A 31 -9.27 -0.16 4.39
C TYR A 31 -10.25 0.16 3.24
N PHE A 32 -10.56 -0.82 2.39
CA PHE A 32 -11.51 -0.64 1.29
C PHE A 32 -12.89 -0.21 1.77
N TYR A 33 -13.32 -0.73 2.93
CA TYR A 33 -14.56 -0.29 3.56
C TYR A 33 -14.52 1.17 4.02
N TYR A 34 -13.41 1.64 4.60
CA TYR A 34 -13.27 3.05 4.96
C TYR A 34 -13.23 3.95 3.71
N ALA A 35 -12.54 3.55 2.64
CA ALA A 35 -12.57 4.29 1.38
C ALA A 35 -14.00 4.38 0.79
N TYR A 36 -14.74 3.27 0.82
CA TYR A 36 -16.17 3.23 0.48
C TYR A 36 -17.00 4.17 1.35
N LYS A 37 -16.80 4.14 2.67
CA LYS A 37 -17.47 5.01 3.64
C LYS A 37 -17.20 6.49 3.35
N PHE A 38 -15.95 6.86 3.05
CA PHE A 38 -15.60 8.24 2.69
C PHE A 38 -16.35 8.71 1.44
N GLN A 39 -16.41 7.90 0.39
CA GLN A 39 -17.21 8.23 -0.80
C GLN A 39 -18.70 8.36 -0.47
N TRP A 40 -19.21 7.47 0.37
CA TRP A 40 -20.61 7.48 0.75
C TRP A 40 -21.01 8.74 1.51
N GLU A 41 -20.21 9.14 2.50
CA GLU A 41 -20.49 10.28 3.38
C GLU A 41 -20.17 11.64 2.75
N SER A 42 -19.16 11.71 1.88
CA SER A 42 -18.78 12.95 1.18
C SER A 42 -19.81 13.37 0.12
N GLY A 43 -20.58 12.42 -0.42
CA GLY A 43 -21.56 12.68 -1.47
C GLY A 43 -20.97 12.82 -2.88
N VAL A 44 -19.70 12.46 -3.08
CA VAL A 44 -19.10 12.32 -4.42
C VAL A 44 -19.76 11.18 -5.19
N GLU A 45 -19.46 11.10 -6.50
CA GLU A 45 -19.87 9.95 -7.29
C GLU A 45 -19.33 8.66 -6.67
N ARG A 46 -20.25 7.72 -6.42
CA ARG A 46 -19.92 6.44 -5.80
C ARG A 46 -19.32 5.53 -6.86
N THR A 47 -18.08 5.12 -6.66
CA THR A 47 -17.37 4.21 -7.57
C THR A 47 -16.96 2.91 -6.89
N ILE A 48 -16.80 2.92 -5.56
CA ILE A 48 -16.50 1.75 -4.75
C ILE A 48 -17.80 1.02 -4.35
N ALA A 49 -17.86 -0.28 -4.58
CA ALA A 49 -18.92 -1.20 -4.17
C ALA A 49 -20.34 -0.68 -4.43
N VAL A 50 -20.56 -0.08 -5.61
CA VAL A 50 -21.84 0.54 -6.00
C VAL A 50 -23.02 -0.44 -5.92
N GLY A 51 -22.76 -1.72 -6.17
CA GLY A 51 -23.75 -2.79 -6.07
C GLY A 51 -24.06 -3.26 -4.65
N CYS A 52 -23.31 -2.80 -3.65
CA CYS A 52 -23.54 -3.14 -2.27
C CYS A 52 -24.73 -2.34 -1.73
N ALA A 53 -25.83 -3.03 -1.41
CA ALA A 53 -26.98 -2.46 -0.74
C ALA A 53 -27.35 -3.30 0.48
N PRO A 54 -27.76 -2.67 1.60
CA PRO A 54 -28.28 -3.41 2.74
C PRO A 54 -29.54 -4.17 2.35
N SER A 55 -29.69 -5.37 2.91
CA SER A 55 -30.79 -6.30 2.61
C SER A 55 -32.19 -5.72 2.86
N SER A 56 -32.30 -4.67 3.67
CA SER A 56 -33.55 -4.03 4.06
C SER A 56 -33.90 -2.76 3.30
N ASN A 57 -32.94 -2.04 2.67
CA ASN A 57 -33.20 -0.74 2.01
C ASN A 57 -32.24 -0.47 0.85
N LYS A 58 -32.79 -0.22 -0.35
CA LYS A 58 -32.04 0.27 -1.51
C LYS A 58 -31.80 1.76 -1.37
N GLY A 59 -30.76 2.16 -0.65
CA GLY A 59 -30.42 3.57 -0.48
C GLY A 59 -29.51 3.88 0.70
N ASP A 60 -29.38 2.96 1.65
CA ASP A 60 -28.53 3.09 2.83
C ASP A 60 -27.13 2.50 2.58
N MET A 61 -26.15 2.93 3.39
CA MET A 61 -24.77 2.44 3.32
C MET A 61 -24.72 0.97 3.73
N CYS A 62 -23.91 0.16 3.03
CA CYS A 62 -23.62 -1.20 3.48
C CYS A 62 -22.90 -1.20 4.82
N TYR A 63 -23.29 -2.13 5.69
CA TYR A 63 -22.47 -2.49 6.85
C TYR A 63 -21.25 -3.31 6.42
N PHE A 64 -20.23 -3.36 7.27
CA PHE A 64 -18.98 -4.04 6.95
C PHE A 64 -19.18 -5.51 6.57
N ASP A 65 -20.00 -6.26 7.31
CA ASP A 65 -20.29 -7.67 6.99
C ASP A 65 -20.93 -7.85 5.59
N GLN A 66 -21.80 -6.93 5.19
CA GLN A 66 -22.45 -6.92 3.89
C GLN A 66 -21.45 -6.57 2.79
N PHE A 67 -20.59 -5.58 3.04
CA PHE A 67 -19.52 -5.19 2.13
C PHE A 67 -18.53 -6.34 1.89
N VAL A 68 -18.07 -7.01 2.96
CA VAL A 68 -17.18 -8.17 2.83
C VAL A 68 -17.86 -9.28 2.03
N LYS A 69 -19.12 -9.64 2.33
CA LYS A 69 -19.87 -10.61 1.53
C LYS A 69 -20.06 -10.21 0.08
N HIS A 70 -20.12 -8.90 -0.21
CA HIS A 70 -20.20 -8.37 -1.57
C HIS A 70 -18.85 -8.36 -2.29
N LEU A 71 -17.72 -8.65 -1.64
CA LEU A 71 -16.42 -8.59 -2.29
C LEU A 71 -15.68 -9.93 -2.30
N ILE A 72 -16.05 -10.88 -1.45
CA ILE A 72 -15.39 -12.18 -1.37
C ILE A 72 -16.02 -13.20 -2.32
N GLU A 73 -15.21 -14.13 -2.83
CA GLU A 73 -15.71 -15.25 -3.63
C GLU A 73 -16.73 -16.13 -2.87
N ASP A 74 -17.73 -16.69 -3.57
CA ASP A 74 -18.82 -17.51 -3.00
C ASP A 74 -18.33 -18.68 -2.12
N ASN A 75 -17.12 -19.18 -2.38
CA ASN A 75 -16.54 -20.31 -1.64
C ASN A 75 -15.78 -19.87 -0.38
N TRP A 76 -15.75 -18.58 -0.07
CA TRP A 76 -15.12 -18.06 1.12
C TRP A 76 -16.04 -18.25 2.33
N PRO A 77 -15.63 -19.05 3.34
CA PRO A 77 -16.48 -19.39 4.48
C PRO A 77 -16.58 -18.27 5.53
N TYR A 78 -16.95 -17.06 5.09
CA TYR A 78 -17.16 -15.92 5.98
C TYR A 78 -18.55 -15.98 6.62
N ASN A 79 -18.57 -16.25 7.93
CA ASN A 79 -19.79 -16.26 8.74
C ASN A 79 -19.72 -15.12 9.77
N PRO A 80 -20.15 -13.90 9.40
CA PRO A 80 -19.99 -12.73 10.25
C PRO A 80 -20.75 -12.89 11.57
N PRO A 81 -20.11 -12.66 12.74
CA PRO A 81 -20.84 -12.45 13.98
C PRO A 81 -21.65 -11.15 13.91
N THR A 82 -22.62 -10.99 14.82
CA THR A 82 -23.41 -9.74 14.92
C THR A 82 -22.56 -8.48 15.05
N ALA A 83 -21.37 -8.60 15.65
CA ALA A 83 -20.42 -7.48 15.80
C ALA A 83 -19.82 -6.98 14.49
N ASP A 84 -19.84 -7.78 13.41
CA ASP A 84 -19.35 -7.37 12.09
C ASP A 84 -20.37 -6.52 11.34
N HIS A 85 -21.62 -6.47 11.82
CA HIS A 85 -22.65 -5.57 11.31
C HIS A 85 -22.43 -4.14 11.85
N THR A 86 -21.36 -3.50 11.36
CA THR A 86 -20.87 -2.21 11.86
C THR A 86 -20.45 -1.29 10.72
N THR A 87 -20.41 0.02 10.99
CA THR A 87 -19.87 1.05 10.10
C THR A 87 -18.49 1.56 10.54
N THR A 88 -17.93 0.97 11.60
CA THR A 88 -16.60 1.30 12.14
C THR A 88 -15.83 0.00 12.43
N PRO A 89 -15.54 -0.81 11.39
CA PRO A 89 -14.78 -2.05 11.57
C PRO A 89 -13.34 -1.76 12.01
N GLY A 90 -12.76 -2.70 12.75
CA GLY A 90 -11.39 -2.66 13.22
C GLY A 90 -10.84 -4.07 13.42
N LYS A 91 -9.87 -4.20 14.33
CA LYS A 91 -9.16 -5.47 14.57
C LYS A 91 -10.08 -6.63 14.99
N ASP A 92 -11.22 -6.33 15.60
CA ASP A 92 -12.10 -7.36 16.16
C ASP A 92 -12.83 -8.15 15.06
N GLN A 93 -12.98 -7.56 13.87
CA GLN A 93 -13.57 -8.19 12.68
C GLN A 93 -12.58 -9.11 11.93
N VAL A 94 -11.27 -8.99 12.18
CA VAL A 94 -10.22 -9.74 11.46
C VAL A 94 -10.41 -11.24 11.64
N ALA A 95 -10.66 -11.68 12.88
CA ALA A 95 -10.77 -13.10 13.20
C ALA A 95 -11.89 -13.82 12.44
N ALA A 96 -12.98 -13.13 12.10
CA ALA A 96 -14.09 -13.70 11.32
C ALA A 96 -13.73 -13.86 9.84
N ILE A 97 -12.96 -12.91 9.27
CA ILE A 97 -12.52 -12.94 7.87
C ILE A 97 -11.45 -14.01 7.65
N THR A 98 -10.50 -14.14 8.58
CA THR A 98 -9.36 -15.07 8.45
C THR A 98 -9.75 -16.53 8.68
N GLN A 99 -10.94 -16.79 9.25
CA GLN A 99 -11.38 -18.16 9.51
C GLN A 99 -11.51 -18.96 8.22
N LYS A 100 -10.72 -20.05 8.13
CA LYS A 100 -10.84 -21.10 7.11
C LYS A 100 -10.58 -20.65 5.66
N ILE A 101 -9.72 -19.66 5.43
CA ILE A 101 -9.15 -19.43 4.10
C ILE A 101 -8.22 -20.62 3.78
N THR A 102 -8.67 -21.55 2.95
CA THR A 102 -8.01 -22.85 2.73
C THR A 102 -6.85 -22.83 1.74
N SER A 103 -6.78 -21.81 0.87
CA SER A 103 -5.74 -21.71 -0.16
C SER A 103 -5.34 -20.26 -0.41
N SER A 104 -6.25 -19.44 -0.94
CA SER A 104 -6.06 -18.00 -1.15
C SER A 104 -7.41 -17.30 -1.08
N GLY A 105 -7.50 -16.22 -0.31
CA GLY A 105 -8.63 -15.30 -0.44
C GLY A 105 -8.57 -14.59 -1.79
N ARG A 106 -9.73 -14.32 -2.39
CA ARG A 106 -9.86 -13.62 -3.67
C ARG A 106 -11.00 -12.61 -3.61
N TYR A 107 -10.77 -11.47 -4.23
CA TYR A 107 -11.75 -10.40 -4.36
C TYR A 107 -12.49 -10.50 -5.68
N TYR A 108 -13.80 -10.29 -5.67
CA TYR A 108 -14.56 -9.93 -6.87
C TYR A 108 -14.26 -8.47 -7.24
N LEU A 109 -13.17 -8.25 -7.96
CA LEU A 109 -12.72 -6.89 -8.34
C LEU A 109 -13.81 -6.08 -9.06
N LYS A 110 -14.63 -6.72 -9.91
CA LYS A 110 -15.78 -6.07 -10.56
C LYS A 110 -16.87 -5.60 -9.59
N GLN A 111 -17.00 -6.27 -8.45
CA GLN A 111 -17.92 -5.86 -7.38
C GLN A 111 -17.29 -4.74 -6.54
N LEU A 112 -15.96 -4.72 -6.42
CA LEU A 112 -15.23 -3.61 -5.79
C LEU A 112 -15.35 -2.32 -6.60
N MET A 113 -15.03 -2.33 -7.90
CA MET A 113 -15.28 -1.21 -8.80
C MET A 113 -15.62 -1.74 -10.20
N ALA A 114 -16.64 -1.16 -10.83
CA ALA A 114 -17.15 -1.64 -12.10
C ALA A 114 -16.12 -1.62 -13.24
N GLN A 115 -15.14 -0.70 -13.16
CA GLN A 115 -14.07 -0.56 -14.15
C GLN A 115 -12.98 -1.64 -14.06
N PHE A 116 -12.93 -2.41 -12.98
CA PHE A 116 -11.91 -3.44 -12.82
C PHE A 116 -12.23 -4.68 -13.68
N SER A 117 -11.18 -5.25 -14.25
CA SER A 117 -11.21 -6.58 -14.88
C SER A 117 -11.17 -7.68 -13.82
N HIS A 118 -11.40 -8.93 -14.24
CA HIS A 118 -11.27 -10.08 -13.33
C HIS A 118 -9.81 -10.29 -12.89
N GLU A 119 -8.86 -9.97 -13.77
CA GLU A 119 -7.42 -10.03 -13.53
C GLU A 119 -6.84 -8.63 -13.72
N MET A 120 -6.23 -8.08 -12.68
CA MET A 120 -5.61 -6.76 -12.67
C MET A 120 -4.47 -6.77 -11.64
N PRO A 121 -3.35 -6.06 -11.89
CA PRO A 121 -2.33 -5.83 -10.87
C PRO A 121 -2.95 -5.25 -9.61
N PHE A 122 -2.60 -5.78 -8.45
CA PHE A 122 -3.20 -5.34 -7.19
C PHE A 122 -2.74 -3.93 -6.81
N THR A 123 -1.57 -3.53 -7.30
CA THR A 123 -1.05 -2.15 -7.27
C THR A 123 -2.07 -1.15 -7.83
N VAL A 124 -2.58 -1.41 -9.04
CA VAL A 124 -3.60 -0.58 -9.69
C VAL A 124 -4.90 -0.52 -8.87
N VAL A 125 -5.28 -1.64 -8.24
CA VAL A 125 -6.46 -1.68 -7.35
C VAL A 125 -6.26 -0.75 -6.15
N LEU A 126 -5.10 -0.83 -5.48
CA LEU A 126 -4.78 -0.01 -4.31
C LEU A 126 -4.72 1.49 -4.68
N GLU A 127 -4.05 1.84 -5.78
CA GLU A 127 -3.96 3.22 -6.28
C GLU A 127 -5.33 3.79 -6.62
N THR A 128 -6.15 3.04 -7.36
CA THR A 128 -7.50 3.51 -7.72
C THR A 128 -8.39 3.71 -6.48
N ILE A 129 -8.28 2.85 -5.48
CA ILE A 129 -9.02 3.00 -4.22
C ILE A 129 -8.52 4.21 -3.43
N LEU A 130 -7.20 4.46 -3.41
CA LEU A 130 -6.63 5.67 -2.82
C LEU A 130 -7.14 6.93 -3.54
N ASP A 131 -7.14 6.96 -4.87
CA ASP A 131 -7.67 8.10 -5.64
C ASP A 131 -9.14 8.36 -5.33
N ALA A 132 -9.93 7.29 -5.23
CA ALA A 132 -11.34 7.36 -4.84
C ALA A 132 -11.52 7.90 -3.41
N ALA A 133 -10.67 7.50 -2.47
CA ALA A 133 -10.66 8.01 -1.10
C ALA A 133 -10.25 9.49 -1.06
N ASN A 134 -9.17 9.88 -1.74
CA ASN A 134 -8.69 11.26 -1.82
C ASN A 134 -9.72 12.17 -2.48
N THR A 135 -10.41 11.71 -3.52
CA THR A 135 -11.52 12.45 -4.15
C THR A 135 -12.62 12.75 -3.14
N ALA A 136 -12.97 11.80 -2.28
CA ALA A 136 -13.94 12.01 -1.22
C ALA A 136 -13.42 12.96 -0.12
N LEU A 137 -12.20 12.74 0.36
CA LEU A 137 -11.58 13.49 1.45
C LEU A 137 -11.28 14.96 1.09
N ASN A 138 -11.09 15.26 -0.19
CA ASN A 138 -10.83 16.63 -0.69
C ASN A 138 -12.11 17.45 -0.94
N VAL A 139 -13.31 16.91 -0.67
CA VAL A 139 -14.55 17.69 -0.77
C VAL A 139 -14.60 18.73 0.35
N GLU A 140 -14.63 20.01 0.00
CA GLU A 140 -14.57 21.15 0.94
C GLU A 140 -15.55 21.08 2.11
N LYS A 141 -16.74 20.51 1.90
CA LYS A 141 -17.80 20.40 2.92
C LYS A 141 -17.79 19.09 3.69
N TYR A 142 -16.99 18.11 3.26
CA TYR A 142 -16.89 16.83 3.93
C TYR A 142 -15.87 16.91 5.06
N LYS A 143 -16.29 16.52 6.27
CA LYS A 143 -15.43 16.43 7.44
C LYS A 143 -15.47 15.00 7.96
N PRO A 144 -14.59 14.11 7.46
CA PRO A 144 -14.53 12.73 7.92
C PRO A 144 -14.22 12.66 9.42
N SER A 145 -14.66 11.59 10.07
CA SER A 145 -14.25 11.33 11.45
C SER A 145 -12.75 11.04 11.52
N ASN A 146 -12.03 11.75 12.39
CA ASN A 146 -10.62 11.46 12.68
C ASN A 146 -10.39 10.01 13.16
N ALA A 147 -11.38 9.40 13.81
CA ALA A 147 -11.29 7.99 14.20
C ALA A 147 -11.32 7.07 12.97
N ASP A 148 -12.11 7.40 11.95
CA ASP A 148 -12.23 6.62 10.72
C ASP A 148 -10.95 6.73 9.87
N ILE A 149 -10.40 7.95 9.72
CA ILE A 149 -9.11 8.13 9.00
C ILE A 149 -8.00 7.37 9.72
N LYS A 150 -7.89 7.49 11.06
CA LYS A 150 -6.89 6.75 11.84
C LYS A 150 -7.06 5.24 11.73
N GLN A 151 -8.30 4.76 11.67
CA GLN A 151 -8.55 3.34 11.51
C GLN A 151 -8.21 2.86 10.08
N ALA A 152 -8.47 3.66 9.05
CA ALA A 152 -8.03 3.40 7.68
C ALA A 152 -6.48 3.32 7.61
N ILE A 153 -5.77 4.33 8.14
CA ILE A 153 -4.31 4.35 8.23
C ILE A 153 -3.79 3.09 8.92
N LYS A 154 -4.32 2.77 10.11
CA LYS A 154 -3.89 1.61 10.88
C LYS A 154 -4.09 0.31 10.12
N SER A 155 -5.21 0.16 9.42
CA SER A 155 -5.48 -1.02 8.60
C SER A 155 -4.48 -1.14 7.44
N VAL A 156 -4.20 -0.07 6.71
CA VAL A 156 -3.19 -0.08 5.64
C VAL A 156 -1.79 -0.39 6.19
N GLN A 157 -1.37 0.25 7.28
CA GLN A 157 -0.09 -0.04 7.94
C GLN A 157 0.04 -1.50 8.36
N THR A 158 -1.06 -2.11 8.82
CA THR A 158 -1.05 -3.50 9.27
C THR A 158 -1.03 -4.44 8.06
N ALA A 159 -1.80 -4.17 7.01
CA ALA A 159 -1.72 -4.90 5.73
C ALA A 159 -0.30 -4.85 5.13
N GLN A 160 0.32 -3.67 5.16
CA GLN A 160 1.69 -3.44 4.71
C GLN A 160 2.67 -4.30 5.51
N SER A 161 2.62 -4.23 6.85
CA SER A 161 3.53 -4.99 7.73
C SER A 161 3.40 -6.51 7.53
N GLU A 162 2.17 -7.02 7.39
CA GLU A 162 1.90 -8.45 7.13
C GLU A 162 2.48 -8.92 5.78
N ARG A 163 2.47 -8.05 4.76
CA ARG A 163 3.14 -8.31 3.48
C ARG A 163 4.65 -8.22 3.63
N TYR A 164 5.13 -7.20 4.32
CA TYR A 164 6.55 -6.93 4.49
C TYR A 164 7.29 -8.05 5.21
N GLU A 165 6.69 -8.69 6.23
CA GLU A 165 7.27 -9.83 6.96
C GLU A 165 7.80 -10.93 6.02
N THR A 166 7.17 -11.10 4.85
CA THR A 166 7.55 -12.13 3.88
C THR A 166 8.66 -11.69 2.92
N TYR A 167 8.75 -10.39 2.60
CA TYR A 167 9.61 -9.88 1.52
C TYR A 167 10.74 -8.95 1.99
N ALA A 168 10.75 -8.59 3.28
CA ALA A 168 11.74 -7.70 3.91
C ALA A 168 13.18 -8.08 3.54
N GLY A 169 13.54 -9.35 3.70
CA GLY A 169 14.91 -9.82 3.48
C GLY A 169 15.37 -9.67 2.04
N ILE A 170 14.45 -9.70 1.06
CA ILE A 170 14.78 -9.55 -0.36
C ILE A 170 15.06 -8.08 -0.68
N GLU A 171 14.23 -7.17 -0.16
CA GLU A 171 14.46 -5.73 -0.33
C GLU A 171 15.71 -5.27 0.41
N ASP A 172 15.96 -5.81 1.61
CA ASP A 172 17.13 -5.51 2.44
C ASP A 172 18.45 -5.98 1.80
N GLU A 173 18.48 -7.20 1.28
CA GLU A 173 19.64 -7.72 0.55
C GLU A 173 19.94 -6.87 -0.68
N ALA A 174 18.91 -6.50 -1.45
CA ALA A 174 19.08 -5.65 -2.62
C ALA A 174 19.55 -4.24 -2.26
N LEU A 175 19.05 -3.67 -1.15
CA LEU A 175 19.46 -2.36 -0.65
C LEU A 175 20.94 -2.38 -0.27
N GLN A 176 21.38 -3.34 0.56
CA GLN A 176 22.77 -3.50 0.98
C GLN A 176 23.74 -3.72 -0.19
N MET A 177 23.28 -4.38 -1.26
CA MET A 177 24.09 -4.58 -2.47
C MET A 177 24.17 -3.34 -3.36
N THR A 178 23.22 -2.41 -3.26
CA THR A 178 23.09 -1.27 -4.17
C THR A 178 23.69 0.01 -3.60
N ILE A 179 23.40 0.32 -2.33
CA ILE A 179 23.85 1.57 -1.72
C ILE A 179 25.22 1.40 -1.05
N PRO A 180 26.03 2.46 -0.93
CA PRO A 180 27.28 2.39 -0.17
C PRO A 180 27.03 1.92 1.27
N ALA A 181 27.89 1.06 1.81
CA ALA A 181 27.75 0.57 3.19
C ALA A 181 27.66 1.70 4.23
N ALA A 182 28.42 2.78 4.01
CA ALA A 182 28.37 3.97 4.86
C ALA A 182 27.03 4.75 4.77
N ALA A 183 26.29 4.62 3.66
CA ALA A 183 24.93 5.17 3.54
C ALA A 183 23.92 4.28 4.27
N TYR A 184 24.11 2.96 4.20
CA TYR A 184 23.25 1.98 4.85
C TYR A 184 23.22 2.13 6.39
N ASP A 185 24.34 2.57 7.00
CA ASP A 185 24.41 2.86 8.44
C ASP A 185 23.42 3.94 8.93
N TYR A 186 22.87 4.74 8.01
CA TYR A 186 21.86 5.77 8.30
C TYR A 186 20.43 5.32 7.97
N VAL A 187 20.24 4.12 7.43
CA VAL A 187 18.91 3.61 7.09
C VAL A 187 18.15 3.27 8.36
N SER A 188 17.14 4.07 8.64
CA SER A 188 16.25 3.92 9.78
C SER A 188 15.03 3.07 9.42
N SER A 189 14.55 2.31 10.38
CA SER A 189 13.32 1.51 10.26
C SER A 189 12.30 1.97 11.29
N ASP A 190 11.03 1.98 10.92
CA ASP A 190 9.91 2.39 11.79
C ASP A 190 9.63 1.43 12.97
N GLY A 191 10.53 0.47 13.21
CA GLY A 191 10.38 -0.59 14.21
C GLY A 191 9.34 -1.65 13.85
N LYS A 192 8.70 -1.56 12.67
CA LYS A 192 7.69 -2.49 12.15
C LYS A 192 8.01 -2.93 10.73
N ALA A 193 9.28 -3.28 10.55
CA ALA A 193 9.88 -3.82 9.35
C ALA A 193 9.94 -2.86 8.15
N ASN A 194 9.25 -1.72 8.11
CA ASN A 194 9.38 -0.79 6.98
C ASN A 194 10.58 0.16 7.17
N TYR A 195 11.19 0.57 6.06
CA TYR A 195 12.16 1.66 6.06
C TYR A 195 11.46 2.99 6.30
N ASP A 196 11.95 3.75 7.29
CA ASP A 196 11.56 5.13 7.51
C ASP A 196 12.51 6.02 6.68
N TRP A 197 12.14 6.26 5.44
CA TRP A 197 12.94 7.10 4.54
C TRP A 197 13.02 8.55 5.01
N TYR A 198 12.03 9.04 5.77
CA TYR A 198 12.08 10.38 6.32
C TYR A 198 13.15 10.49 7.40
N GLU A 199 13.10 9.59 8.40
CA GLU A 199 14.10 9.53 9.47
C GLU A 199 15.49 9.24 8.89
N THR A 200 15.59 8.36 7.89
CA THR A 200 16.84 8.08 7.16
C THR A 200 17.45 9.35 6.55
N LEU A 201 16.65 10.13 5.81
CA LEU A 201 17.13 11.36 5.19
C LEU A 201 17.46 12.43 6.24
N GLU A 202 16.67 12.52 7.32
CA GLU A 202 16.92 13.43 8.44
C GLU A 202 18.22 13.08 9.18
N ASP A 203 18.52 11.79 9.36
CA ASP A 203 19.74 11.32 10.02
C ASP A 203 20.98 11.57 9.16
N ILE A 204 20.87 11.48 7.84
CA ILE A 204 21.92 11.93 6.91
C ILE A 204 22.15 13.44 7.07
N ASP A 205 21.09 14.24 7.10
CA ASP A 205 21.20 15.70 7.26
C ASP A 205 21.80 16.10 8.61
N LYS A 206 21.40 15.43 9.69
CA LYS A 206 22.03 15.60 11.01
C LYS A 206 23.49 15.23 10.99
N ALA A 207 23.89 14.19 10.26
CA ALA A 207 25.27 13.77 10.15
C ALA A 207 26.13 14.76 9.36
N VAL A 208 25.57 15.37 8.31
CA VAL A 208 26.21 16.49 7.58
C VAL A 208 26.36 17.70 8.50
N TYR A 209 25.30 18.10 9.21
CA TYR A 209 25.32 19.24 10.13
C TYR A 209 26.31 19.06 11.29
N ALA A 210 26.43 17.82 11.79
CA ALA A 210 27.37 17.47 12.85
C ALA A 210 28.82 17.22 12.35
N GLU A 211 29.11 17.52 11.07
CA GLU A 211 30.41 17.33 10.42
C GLU A 211 30.94 15.87 10.48
N LYS A 212 30.04 14.88 10.66
CA LYS A 212 30.40 13.45 10.66
C LYS A 212 30.64 12.92 9.24
N ILE A 213 29.92 13.49 8.28
CA ILE A 213 30.09 13.27 6.83
C ILE A 213 30.12 14.63 6.14
N THR A 214 30.77 14.69 4.98
CA THR A 214 30.78 15.93 4.17
C THR A 214 29.43 16.14 3.48
N ASN A 215 29.12 17.38 3.10
CA ASN A 215 27.91 17.70 2.33
C ASN A 215 27.85 16.88 1.02
N ALA A 216 28.98 16.74 0.30
CA ALA A 216 29.07 15.93 -0.90
C ALA A 216 28.74 14.44 -0.67
N GLN A 217 29.18 13.88 0.46
CA GLN A 217 28.83 12.51 0.85
C GLN A 217 27.35 12.37 1.23
N GLY A 218 26.78 13.36 1.93
CA GLY A 218 25.36 13.39 2.23
C GLY A 218 24.51 13.35 0.96
N GLU A 219 24.83 14.19 -0.02
CA GLU A 219 24.15 14.22 -1.32
C GLU A 219 24.31 12.90 -2.10
N GLU A 220 25.50 12.30 -2.09
CA GLU A 220 25.75 10.99 -2.69
C GLU A 220 24.87 9.89 -2.06
N PHE A 221 24.76 9.88 -0.72
CA PHE A 221 23.97 8.89 -0.01
C PHE A 221 22.47 9.04 -0.29
N LYS A 222 21.96 10.29 -0.27
CA LYS A 222 20.56 10.58 -0.62
C LYS A 222 20.25 10.17 -2.05
N ALA A 223 21.14 10.47 -3.00
CA ALA A 223 20.98 10.10 -4.40
C ALA A 223 20.95 8.57 -4.59
N ALA A 224 21.82 7.83 -3.89
CA ALA A 224 21.83 6.36 -3.95
C ALA A 224 20.54 5.73 -3.39
N ILE A 225 20.01 6.27 -2.29
CA ILE A 225 18.73 5.84 -1.70
C ILE A 225 17.57 6.14 -2.66
N LEU A 226 17.55 7.33 -3.25
CA LEU A 226 16.53 7.72 -4.22
C LEU A 226 16.56 6.82 -5.47
N ASP A 227 17.75 6.55 -6.01
CA ASP A 227 17.92 5.66 -7.16
C ASP A 227 17.44 4.23 -6.85
N PHE A 228 17.78 3.70 -5.68
CA PHE A 228 17.28 2.38 -5.25
C PHE A 228 15.75 2.37 -5.18
N SER A 229 15.16 3.42 -4.62
CA SER A 229 13.71 3.56 -4.53
C SER A 229 13.06 3.62 -5.92
N GLN A 230 13.62 4.36 -6.87
CA GLN A 230 13.08 4.49 -8.21
C GLN A 230 13.28 3.25 -9.09
N ASN A 231 14.36 2.49 -8.88
CA ASN A 231 14.77 1.39 -9.76
C ASN A 231 14.71 0.00 -9.10
N ILE A 232 13.87 -0.21 -8.08
CA ILE A 232 13.82 -1.45 -7.29
C ILE A 232 13.77 -2.73 -8.15
N ASP A 233 13.00 -2.72 -9.25
CA ASP A 233 12.83 -3.90 -10.10
C ASP A 233 14.15 -4.36 -10.70
N ALA A 234 14.99 -3.41 -11.13
CA ALA A 234 16.31 -3.65 -11.69
C ALA A 234 17.36 -3.96 -10.60
N ARG A 235 17.10 -3.58 -9.34
CA ARG A 235 18.03 -3.80 -8.22
C ARG A 235 17.84 -5.15 -7.55
N ILE A 236 16.59 -5.62 -7.43
CA ILE A 236 16.29 -6.92 -6.81
C ILE A 236 16.66 -8.08 -7.73
N PHE A 237 16.44 -7.94 -9.03
CA PHE A 237 16.78 -8.98 -10.01
C PHE A 237 17.65 -8.41 -11.14
N PRO A 238 18.93 -8.08 -10.86
CA PRO A 238 19.81 -7.38 -11.81
C PRO A 238 20.21 -8.25 -13.01
N THR A 239 20.19 -9.57 -12.85
CA THR A 239 20.57 -10.52 -13.90
C THR A 239 19.30 -11.05 -14.57
N PRO A 240 19.10 -10.85 -15.89
CA PRO A 240 17.99 -11.45 -16.60
C PRO A 240 18.07 -12.98 -16.56
N THR A 241 16.92 -13.64 -16.47
CA THR A 241 16.80 -15.11 -16.52
C THR A 241 15.87 -15.49 -17.67
N ASP A 242 16.27 -16.51 -18.44
CA ASP A 242 15.44 -17.10 -19.50
C ASP A 242 14.54 -18.23 -18.96
N ASP A 243 14.65 -18.58 -17.67
CA ASP A 243 13.78 -19.57 -17.03
C ASP A 243 12.41 -18.96 -16.75
N GLU A 244 11.39 -19.42 -17.47
CA GLU A 244 10.00 -18.95 -17.36
C GLU A 244 9.44 -19.11 -15.93
N ILE A 245 9.79 -20.18 -15.21
CA ILE A 245 9.30 -20.42 -13.84
C ILE A 245 9.96 -19.42 -12.88
N GLU A 246 11.25 -19.18 -13.07
CA GLU A 246 11.98 -18.18 -12.29
C GLU A 246 11.45 -16.77 -12.58
N LEU A 247 11.18 -16.44 -13.84
CA LEU A 247 10.61 -15.17 -14.25
C LEU A 247 9.26 -14.90 -13.57
N ILE A 248 8.36 -15.89 -13.56
CA ILE A 248 7.05 -15.76 -12.90
C ILE A 248 7.21 -15.54 -11.40
N LYS A 249 8.10 -16.28 -10.73
CA LYS A 249 8.37 -16.08 -9.29
C LYS A 249 8.91 -14.67 -9.01
N ARG A 250 9.85 -14.20 -9.82
CA ARG A 250 10.44 -12.86 -9.69
C ARG A 250 9.38 -11.78 -9.88
N GLN A 251 8.53 -11.90 -10.90
CA GLN A 251 7.40 -10.99 -11.12
C GLN A 251 6.43 -10.96 -9.93
N GLY A 252 6.13 -12.12 -9.35
CA GLY A 252 5.32 -12.20 -8.13
C GLY A 252 5.93 -11.42 -6.97
N ILE A 253 7.24 -11.61 -6.71
CA ILE A 253 7.96 -10.87 -5.66
C ILE A 253 7.93 -9.36 -5.90
N LEU A 254 8.22 -8.92 -7.12
CA LEU A 254 8.18 -7.50 -7.48
C LEU A 254 6.79 -6.90 -7.28
N GLU A 255 5.72 -7.61 -7.66
CA GLU A 255 4.35 -7.14 -7.44
C GLU A 255 4.04 -7.00 -5.95
N HIS A 256 4.51 -7.90 -5.09
CA HIS A 256 4.33 -7.77 -3.64
C HIS A 256 5.05 -6.55 -3.06
N LEU A 257 6.27 -6.25 -3.52
CA LEU A 257 7.03 -5.08 -3.09
C LEU A 257 6.42 -3.78 -3.58
N ARG A 258 5.91 -3.75 -4.82
CA ARG A 258 5.15 -2.60 -5.33
C ARG A 258 3.87 -2.38 -4.52
N ASN A 259 3.14 -3.44 -4.17
CA ASN A 259 1.97 -3.34 -3.29
C ASN A 259 2.31 -2.72 -1.92
N ILE A 260 3.39 -3.16 -1.30
CA ILE A 260 3.90 -2.61 -0.03
C ILE A 260 4.14 -1.08 -0.17
N ARG A 261 4.74 -0.64 -1.27
CA ARG A 261 5.04 0.77 -1.51
C ARG A 261 3.79 1.62 -1.72
N VAL A 262 2.85 1.13 -2.52
CA VAL A 262 1.55 1.80 -2.69
C VAL A 262 0.80 1.92 -1.37
N MET A 263 0.89 0.92 -0.49
CA MET A 263 0.34 1.01 0.88
C MET A 263 1.06 2.08 1.71
N GLY A 264 2.38 2.23 1.59
CA GLY A 264 3.13 3.32 2.20
C GLY A 264 2.65 4.70 1.71
N THR A 265 2.47 4.87 0.40
CA THR A 265 1.88 6.10 -0.19
C THR A 265 0.48 6.36 0.33
N THR A 266 -0.35 5.33 0.42
CA THR A 266 -1.70 5.42 0.98
C THR A 266 -1.66 5.94 2.43
N VAL A 267 -0.74 5.45 3.26
CA VAL A 267 -0.57 5.92 4.65
C VAL A 267 -0.18 7.40 4.68
N ASN A 268 0.76 7.81 3.84
CA ASN A 268 1.23 9.20 3.77
C ASN A 268 0.12 10.16 3.35
N GLU A 269 -0.64 9.82 2.30
CA GLU A 269 -1.77 10.63 1.83
C GLU A 269 -2.87 10.75 2.89
N LEU A 270 -3.27 9.64 3.52
CA LEU A 270 -4.28 9.68 4.58
C LEU A 270 -3.79 10.48 5.81
N ASN A 271 -2.50 10.43 6.15
CA ASN A 271 -1.93 11.23 7.23
C ASN A 271 -1.99 12.74 6.95
N ASN A 272 -1.87 13.17 5.69
CA ASN A 272 -2.02 14.59 5.33
C ASN A 272 -3.39 15.15 5.77
N HIS A 273 -4.44 14.34 5.69
CA HIS A 273 -5.78 14.71 6.13
C HIS A 273 -5.96 14.76 7.66
N VAL A 274 -5.09 14.10 8.43
CA VAL A 274 -5.08 14.18 9.91
C VAL A 274 -4.27 15.39 10.39
N VAL A 275 -3.14 15.68 9.73
CA VAL A 275 -2.23 16.77 10.12
C VAL A 275 -2.77 18.14 9.71
N ALA A 276 -3.54 18.25 8.63
CA ALA A 276 -4.10 19.52 8.14
C ALA A 276 -5.04 20.23 9.15
N GLU A 277 -5.65 19.51 10.11
CA GLU A 277 -6.45 20.13 11.19
C GLU A 277 -5.59 20.75 12.32
N SER A 278 -4.27 20.56 12.30
CA SER A 278 -3.31 20.97 13.34
C SER A 278 -2.41 22.16 12.93
N ALA A 279 -2.84 23.00 11.99
CA ALA A 279 -1.98 24.02 11.36
C ALA A 279 -1.42 25.06 12.36
N ALA A 280 -0.09 25.12 12.53
CA ALA A 280 0.72 26.34 12.82
C ALA A 280 2.24 26.06 12.96
N SER A 281 2.90 25.44 11.99
CA SER A 281 4.36 25.63 11.79
C SER A 281 4.70 25.31 10.35
N GLY A 282 5.48 26.16 9.69
CA GLY A 282 5.82 26.03 8.29
C GLY A 282 6.59 24.75 8.03
N ASP A 283 5.96 23.80 7.36
CA ASP A 283 6.59 22.58 6.87
C ASP A 283 6.83 22.72 5.37
N SER A 284 8.09 22.62 4.99
CA SER A 284 8.59 22.51 3.61
C SER A 284 8.08 21.23 2.93
N PRO A 285 8.06 21.18 1.59
CA PRO A 285 7.40 20.11 0.84
C PRO A 285 7.98 18.71 1.14
N ARG A 286 7.08 17.78 1.42
CA ARG A 286 7.33 16.36 1.70
C ARG A 286 7.65 15.62 0.40
N ALA A 287 8.69 14.79 0.38
CA ALA A 287 8.97 13.92 -0.76
C ALA A 287 7.92 12.79 -0.84
N PRO A 288 7.32 12.53 -2.01
CA PRO A 288 6.36 11.46 -2.17
C PRO A 288 7.06 10.09 -2.12
N SER A 289 6.42 9.11 -1.48
CA SER A 289 6.87 7.69 -1.47
C SER A 289 6.70 6.99 -2.83
N TYR A 290 6.27 7.72 -3.85
CA TYR A 290 6.32 7.34 -5.27
C TYR A 290 6.51 8.60 -6.12
N CYS A 291 7.66 8.73 -6.79
CA CYS A 291 7.86 9.70 -7.87
C CYS A 291 7.22 9.13 -9.14
N GLY A 292 5.89 9.16 -9.20
CA GLY A 292 5.11 8.80 -10.39
C GLY A 292 4.82 9.98 -11.33
N SER A 293 5.24 11.17 -10.95
CA SER A 293 5.10 12.39 -11.75
C SER A 293 6.42 13.14 -11.75
N ASP A 294 6.82 13.60 -12.93
CA ASP A 294 8.04 14.38 -13.18
C ASP A 294 8.11 15.75 -12.44
N ASP A 295 7.19 16.02 -11.50
CA ASP A 295 7.04 17.30 -10.80
C ASP A 295 7.26 17.16 -9.28
N VAL A 296 8.41 16.65 -8.86
CA VAL A 296 8.92 16.89 -7.50
C VAL A 296 9.80 18.13 -7.55
N GLU A 297 9.19 19.31 -7.45
CA GLU A 297 9.93 20.55 -7.16
C GLU A 297 10.44 20.48 -5.72
N PHE A 298 11.73 20.16 -5.57
CA PHE A 298 12.44 20.44 -4.34
C PHE A 298 12.46 21.96 -4.14
N ALA A 299 11.89 22.43 -3.03
CA ALA A 299 12.03 23.82 -2.63
C ALA A 299 13.50 24.08 -2.27
N PHE A 300 14.28 24.51 -3.27
CA PHE A 300 15.61 25.04 -3.07
C PHE A 300 15.45 26.38 -2.34
N SER A 301 15.98 26.48 -1.13
CA SER A 301 16.24 27.79 -0.54
C SER A 301 17.38 28.42 -1.35
N ASP A 302 17.02 29.20 -2.38
CA ASP A 302 17.95 30.12 -3.00
C ASP A 302 18.39 31.11 -1.93
N GLY A 303 19.56 30.84 -1.36
CA GLY A 303 20.28 31.77 -0.51
C GLY A 303 20.64 33.01 -1.33
N SER A 304 19.73 33.97 -1.36
CA SER A 304 19.98 35.28 -1.92
C SER A 304 21.12 35.94 -1.16
N ASN A 305 22.24 36.10 -1.86
CA ASN A 305 23.28 37.08 -1.52
C ASN A 305 22.64 38.43 -1.21
N SER A 306 22.91 38.95 -0.01
CA SER A 306 22.86 40.39 0.26
C SER A 306 23.85 40.73 1.37
N GLU A 307 24.92 41.40 0.91
CA GLU A 307 25.90 42.29 1.59
C GLU A 307 26.54 41.89 2.93
#